data_AF-A0A5C5V7C6-F1
#
_entry.id   AF-A0A5C5V7C6-F1
#
_cell.length_a   1.000
_cell.length_b   1.000
_cell.length_c   1.000
_cell.angle_alpha   90.00
_cell.angle_beta   90.00
_cell.angle_gamma   90.00
#
_symmetry.space_group_name_H-M   'P 1'
#
loop_
_entity.id
_entity.type
_entity.pdbx_description
1 polymer ?
#
loop_
_entity_poly.entity_id
_entity_poly.type
_entity_poly.pdbx_seq_one_letter_code
_entity_poly.pdbx_strand_id
1 'polypeptide(L)'
;MDINWNEVPTRFHFFRPAIEACGETMVIPFDHKLQRHVPFWERATQRQLHELATLHAKLLENDNVADVHAWCKVVGLGTDGRHWAARRFRSLMSVLEQLGQADVSPFCDALPVWPDDESADEREETLPEELRYLIGPALHFGERYNCELQMVRFFEEASPEECDQLAQLAERIRRNQDWPRVWQWLRESDWKTSRYHSEIDQLFNLMDLCYFDFE
;
A
#
# COMPACT_ATOMS: atom_id res chain seq x y z
N MET A 1 -4.17 -11.81 -9.39
CA MET A 1 -4.13 -13.18 -8.83
C MET A 1 -5.23 -13.30 -7.79
N ASP A 2 -6.05 -14.34 -7.89
CA ASP A 2 -7.19 -14.56 -7.00
C ASP A 2 -6.76 -15.17 -5.67
N ILE A 3 -7.49 -14.85 -4.59
CA ILE A 3 -7.22 -15.39 -3.26
C ILE A 3 -7.66 -16.86 -3.19
N ASN A 4 -6.75 -17.74 -2.78
CA ASN A 4 -7.12 -19.11 -2.40
C ASN A 4 -7.77 -19.13 -1.01
N TRP A 5 -9.09 -19.00 -0.95
CA TRP A 5 -9.85 -18.97 0.30
C TRP A 5 -9.73 -20.24 1.16
N ASN A 6 -9.27 -21.36 0.59
CA ASN A 6 -8.99 -22.58 1.37
C ASN A 6 -7.78 -22.41 2.29
N GLU A 7 -6.90 -21.45 2.01
CA GLU A 7 -5.73 -21.16 2.83
C GLU A 7 -5.99 -20.06 3.88
N VAL A 8 -7.15 -19.40 3.81
CA VAL A 8 -7.59 -18.33 4.71
C VAL A 8 -8.47 -18.92 5.81
N PRO A 9 -8.21 -18.65 7.11
CA PRO A 9 -9.09 -19.05 8.19
C PRO A 9 -10.53 -18.64 7.93
N THR A 10 -11.48 -19.56 8.10
CA THR A 10 -12.91 -19.32 7.82
C THR A 10 -13.46 -18.11 8.57
N ARG A 11 -12.93 -17.82 9.76
CA ARG A 11 -13.30 -16.63 10.53
C ARG A 11 -13.07 -15.32 9.79
N PHE A 12 -12.17 -15.25 8.81
CA PHE A 12 -11.89 -14.06 7.99
C PHE A 12 -12.58 -14.07 6.63
N HIS A 13 -13.44 -15.05 6.34
CA HIS A 13 -14.15 -15.11 5.06
C HIS A 13 -15.15 -13.97 4.87
N PHE A 14 -15.45 -13.20 5.92
CA PHE A 14 -16.24 -11.96 5.80
C PHE A 14 -15.55 -10.87 4.98
N PHE A 15 -14.24 -10.96 4.70
CA PHE A 15 -13.55 -10.08 3.75
C PHE A 15 -13.95 -10.35 2.29
N ARG A 16 -14.42 -11.56 1.99
CA ARG A 16 -14.61 -12.03 0.62
C ARG A 16 -15.50 -11.12 -0.23
N PRO A 17 -16.70 -10.70 0.22
CA PRO A 17 -17.57 -9.83 -0.57
C PRO A 17 -16.91 -8.50 -0.94
N ALA A 18 -16.21 -7.87 0.01
CA ALA A 18 -15.49 -6.62 -0.22
C ALA A 18 -14.33 -6.79 -1.19
N ILE A 19 -13.57 -7.89 -1.10
CA ILE A 19 -12.48 -8.18 -2.04
C ILE A 19 -13.01 -8.41 -3.45
N GLU A 20 -14.08 -9.19 -3.59
CA GLU A 20 -14.69 -9.47 -4.89
C GLU A 20 -15.33 -8.21 -5.51
N ALA A 21 -15.89 -7.31 -4.69
CA ALA A 21 -16.48 -6.06 -5.16
C ALA A 21 -15.43 -4.98 -5.50
N CYS A 22 -14.35 -4.87 -4.73
CA CYS A 22 -13.35 -3.83 -4.92
C CYS A 22 -12.23 -4.27 -5.89
N GLY A 23 -11.87 -5.56 -5.93
CA GLY A 23 -10.95 -6.13 -6.92
C GLY A 23 -9.68 -5.30 -7.17
N GLU A 24 -9.37 -5.07 -8.45
CA GLU A 24 -8.29 -4.19 -8.91
C GLU A 24 -8.69 -2.71 -8.91
N THR A 25 -9.98 -2.41 -8.68
CA THR A 25 -10.45 -1.03 -8.63
C THR A 25 -9.97 -0.30 -7.39
N MET A 26 -9.17 -0.88 -6.49
CA MET A 26 -8.55 -0.11 -5.42
C MET A 26 -7.40 0.77 -5.93
N VAL A 27 -6.74 0.37 -7.04
CA VAL A 27 -5.65 1.14 -7.67
C VAL A 27 -6.17 2.50 -8.14
N ILE A 28 -5.49 3.58 -7.80
CA ILE A 28 -5.89 4.95 -8.14
C ILE A 28 -5.53 5.28 -9.60
N PRO A 29 -6.52 5.29 -10.53
CA PRO A 29 -6.22 5.63 -11.91
C PRO A 29 -5.97 7.14 -12.03
N PHE A 30 -5.12 7.51 -12.98
CA PHE A 30 -5.04 8.89 -13.43
C PHE A 30 -6.18 9.18 -14.40
N ASP A 31 -6.93 10.25 -14.15
CA ASP A 31 -7.96 10.74 -15.05
C ASP A 31 -7.37 11.82 -15.97
N HIS A 32 -7.21 11.50 -17.25
CA HIS A 32 -6.67 12.44 -18.25
C HIS A 32 -7.54 13.67 -18.50
N LYS A 33 -8.84 13.62 -18.16
CA LYS A 33 -9.72 14.80 -18.28
C LYS A 33 -9.55 15.73 -17.09
N LEU A 34 -9.37 15.17 -15.89
CA LEU A 34 -9.14 15.93 -14.66
C LEU A 34 -7.67 16.29 -14.43
N GLN A 35 -6.75 15.66 -15.17
CA GLN A 35 -5.29 15.80 -15.02
C GLN A 35 -4.82 15.51 -13.58
N ARG A 36 -5.47 14.53 -12.92
CA ARG A 36 -5.10 14.07 -11.58
C ARG A 36 -5.48 12.62 -11.34
N HIS A 37 -4.87 12.04 -10.34
CA HIS A 37 -5.30 10.78 -9.74
C HIS A 37 -6.65 10.94 -9.02
N VAL A 38 -7.59 10.03 -9.27
CA VAL A 38 -8.93 10.08 -8.67
C VAL A 38 -9.05 9.04 -7.55
N PRO A 39 -9.11 9.46 -6.27
CA PRO A 39 -9.10 8.56 -5.13
C PRO A 39 -10.30 7.61 -5.17
N PHE A 40 -10.16 6.46 -4.53
CA PHE A 40 -11.16 5.40 -4.57
C PHE A 40 -12.57 5.89 -4.23
N TRP A 41 -12.71 6.71 -3.19
CA TRP A 41 -14.01 7.18 -2.70
C TRP A 41 -14.77 8.06 -3.69
N GLU A 42 -14.09 8.78 -4.59
CA GLU A 42 -14.73 9.60 -5.63
C GLU A 42 -15.36 8.76 -6.76
N ARG A 43 -14.89 7.52 -6.93
CA ARG A 43 -15.29 6.62 -8.03
C ARG A 43 -15.92 5.31 -7.55
N ALA A 44 -15.98 5.09 -6.24
CA ALA A 44 -16.56 3.89 -5.66
C ALA A 44 -18.04 3.79 -6.01
N THR A 45 -18.45 2.63 -6.51
CA THR A 45 -19.86 2.34 -6.77
C THR A 45 -20.62 2.16 -5.45
N GLN A 46 -21.94 2.36 -5.47
CA GLN A 46 -22.80 2.10 -4.31
C GLN A 46 -22.66 0.66 -3.78
N ARG A 47 -22.48 -0.31 -4.68
CA ARG A 47 -22.19 -1.70 -4.29
C ARG A 47 -20.88 -1.80 -3.51
N GLN A 48 -19.81 -1.19 -3.99
CA GLN A 48 -18.51 -1.24 -3.30
C GLN A 48 -18.56 -0.57 -1.93
N LEU A 49 -19.19 0.60 -1.82
CA LEU A 49 -19.39 1.28 -0.54
C LEU A 49 -20.22 0.42 0.43
N HIS A 50 -21.24 -0.27 -0.06
CA HIS A 50 -22.05 -1.17 0.77
C HIS A 50 -21.26 -2.38 1.30
N GLU A 51 -20.45 -3.02 0.47
CA GLU A 51 -19.61 -4.15 0.90
C GLU A 51 -18.52 -3.71 1.87
N LEU A 52 -17.92 -2.53 1.64
CA LEU A 52 -16.96 -1.94 2.57
C LEU A 52 -17.61 -1.58 3.91
N ALA A 53 -18.81 -1.02 3.91
CA ALA A 53 -19.55 -0.72 5.14
C ALA A 53 -19.86 -2.00 5.94
N THR A 54 -20.22 -3.08 5.24
CA THR A 54 -20.45 -4.40 5.87
C THR A 54 -19.17 -4.96 6.47
N LEU A 55 -18.05 -4.85 5.75
CA LEU A 55 -16.73 -5.25 6.25
C LEU A 55 -16.32 -4.42 7.47
N HIS A 56 -16.48 -3.11 7.41
CA HIS A 56 -16.14 -2.20 8.50
C HIS A 56 -16.93 -2.51 9.77
N ALA A 57 -18.24 -2.70 9.67
CA ALA A 57 -19.07 -3.15 10.79
C ALA A 57 -18.59 -4.48 11.38
N LYS A 58 -18.22 -5.45 10.53
CA LYS A 58 -17.66 -6.74 10.98
C LYS A 58 -16.32 -6.58 11.68
N LEU A 59 -15.46 -5.68 11.22
CA LEU A 59 -14.17 -5.42 11.86
C LEU A 59 -14.34 -4.79 13.25
N LEU A 60 -15.35 -3.93 13.42
CA LEU A 60 -15.67 -3.34 14.72
C LEU A 60 -16.29 -4.34 15.72
N GLU A 61 -16.79 -5.50 15.25
CA GLU A 61 -17.24 -6.58 16.12
C GLU A 61 -16.03 -7.35 16.72
N ASN A 62 -16.12 -7.71 18.01
CA ASN A 62 -15.38 -8.80 18.67
C ASN A 62 -13.90 -8.99 18.26
N ASP A 63 -12.98 -8.13 18.69
CA ASP A 63 -11.52 -8.25 18.50
C ASP A 63 -11.04 -8.56 17.05
N ASN A 64 -11.92 -8.43 16.04
CA ASN A 64 -11.64 -8.89 14.68
C ASN A 64 -10.46 -8.14 14.05
N VAL A 65 -10.32 -6.84 14.34
CA VAL A 65 -9.16 -6.05 13.90
C VAL A 65 -7.85 -6.63 14.45
N ALA A 66 -7.80 -6.93 15.75
CA ALA A 66 -6.61 -7.49 16.38
C ALA A 66 -6.29 -8.89 15.85
N ASP A 67 -7.32 -9.71 15.63
CA ASP A 67 -7.20 -11.06 15.09
C ASP A 67 -6.70 -11.07 13.63
N VAL A 68 -7.24 -10.20 12.78
CA VAL A 68 -6.80 -10.02 11.39
C VAL A 68 -5.36 -9.54 11.38
N HIS A 69 -5.03 -8.56 12.23
CA HIS A 69 -3.67 -8.05 12.34
C HIS A 69 -2.68 -9.16 12.74
N ALA A 70 -2.97 -9.89 13.82
CA ALA A 70 -2.13 -10.99 14.28
C ALA A 70 -1.93 -12.05 13.19
N TRP A 71 -3.00 -12.41 12.46
CA TRP A 71 -2.90 -13.34 11.36
C TRP A 71 -2.04 -12.80 10.21
N CYS A 72 -2.27 -11.56 9.77
CA CYS A 72 -1.47 -10.91 8.73
C CYS A 72 0.01 -10.80 9.12
N LYS A 73 0.35 -10.68 10.41
CA LYS A 73 1.74 -10.68 10.89
C LYS A 73 2.39 -12.05 10.71
N VAL A 74 1.71 -13.12 11.15
CA VAL A 74 2.23 -14.50 11.08
C VAL A 74 2.33 -15.01 9.63
N VAL A 75 1.32 -14.72 8.81
CA VAL A 75 1.19 -15.26 7.45
C VAL A 75 2.29 -14.86 6.50
N GLY A 76 3.01 -13.77 6.74
CA GLY A 76 4.13 -13.41 5.88
C GLY A 76 5.29 -14.42 5.87
N LEU A 77 5.24 -15.51 6.66
CA LEU A 77 6.15 -16.67 6.57
C LEU A 77 5.50 -17.90 5.90
N GLY A 78 4.28 -17.75 5.35
CA GLY A 78 3.47 -18.83 4.80
C GLY A 78 3.61 -19.01 3.29
N THR A 79 2.65 -19.71 2.69
CA THR A 79 2.53 -19.91 1.23
C THR A 79 2.20 -18.59 0.52
N ASP A 80 2.55 -18.50 -0.78
CA ASP A 80 2.19 -17.38 -1.65
C ASP A 80 0.69 -17.04 -1.58
N GLY A 81 -0.18 -18.06 -1.54
CA GLY A 81 -1.63 -17.89 -1.44
C GLY A 81 -2.07 -17.13 -0.18
N ARG A 82 -1.49 -17.47 0.98
CA ARG A 82 -1.75 -16.75 2.23
C ARG A 82 -1.15 -15.34 2.20
N HIS A 83 0.04 -15.19 1.64
CA HIS A 83 0.68 -13.88 1.49
C HIS A 83 -0.20 -12.93 0.68
N TRP A 84 -0.71 -13.39 -0.47
CA TRP A 84 -1.63 -12.62 -1.30
C TRP A 84 -2.91 -12.23 -0.57
N ALA A 85 -3.49 -13.16 0.21
CA ALA A 85 -4.67 -12.87 1.01
C ALA A 85 -4.41 -11.79 2.07
N ALA A 86 -3.30 -11.91 2.82
CA ALA A 86 -2.90 -10.92 3.81
C ALA A 86 -2.65 -9.54 3.20
N ARG A 87 -2.01 -9.46 2.03
CA ARG A 87 -1.82 -8.21 1.28
C ARG A 87 -3.17 -7.58 0.94
N ARG A 88 -4.13 -8.35 0.43
CA ARG A 88 -5.47 -7.84 0.10
C ARG A 88 -6.25 -7.37 1.32
N PHE A 89 -6.10 -8.03 2.48
CA PHE A 89 -6.73 -7.59 3.73
C PHE A 89 -6.17 -6.24 4.17
N ARG A 90 -4.84 -6.09 4.15
CA ARG A 90 -4.17 -4.81 4.46
C ARG A 90 -4.61 -3.70 3.52
N SER A 91 -4.67 -3.96 2.21
CA SER A 91 -5.15 -2.98 1.22
C SER A 91 -6.58 -2.53 1.52
N LEU A 92 -7.51 -3.45 1.80
CA LEU A 92 -8.88 -3.07 2.16
C LEU A 92 -8.95 -2.28 3.46
N MET A 93 -8.16 -2.64 4.46
CA MET A 93 -8.14 -1.90 5.72
C MET A 93 -7.56 -0.50 5.55
N SER A 94 -6.54 -0.32 4.70
CA SER A 94 -6.07 1.02 4.30
C SER A 94 -7.17 1.81 3.58
N VAL A 95 -7.94 1.19 2.69
CA VAL A 95 -9.10 1.86 2.05
C VAL A 95 -10.14 2.30 3.08
N LEU A 96 -10.45 1.47 4.07
CA LEU A 96 -11.37 1.83 5.16
C LEU A 96 -10.84 3.00 6.00
N GLU A 97 -9.55 3.01 6.31
CA GLU A 97 -8.90 4.12 7.01
C GLU A 97 -8.96 5.42 6.18
N GLN A 98 -8.64 5.35 4.89
CA GLN A 98 -8.72 6.49 3.97
C GLN A 98 -10.15 7.05 3.87
N LEU A 99 -11.17 6.18 3.85
CA LEU A 99 -12.58 6.58 3.88
C LEU A 99 -12.93 7.30 5.19
N GLY A 100 -12.42 6.82 6.32
CA GLY A 100 -12.58 7.50 7.61
C GLY A 100 -11.88 8.85 7.65
N GLN A 101 -10.64 8.94 7.15
CA GLN A 101 -9.89 10.21 7.04
C GLN A 101 -10.57 11.23 6.11
N ALA A 102 -11.33 10.76 5.13
CA ALA A 102 -12.13 11.58 4.21
C ALA A 102 -13.55 11.89 4.74
N ASP A 103 -13.86 11.52 5.99
CA ASP A 103 -15.17 11.72 6.64
C ASP A 103 -16.35 11.10 5.85
N VAL A 104 -16.11 9.97 5.20
CA VAL A 104 -17.15 9.25 4.46
C VAL A 104 -17.93 8.34 5.41
N SER A 105 -19.24 8.54 5.53
CA SER A 105 -20.09 7.65 6.34
C SER A 105 -20.25 6.25 5.69
N PRO A 106 -20.25 5.14 6.46
CA PRO A 106 -20.16 5.03 7.93
C PRO A 106 -18.72 4.84 8.46
N PHE A 107 -17.69 5.18 7.68
CA PHE A 107 -16.30 4.86 7.97
C PHE A 107 -15.62 5.83 8.95
N CYS A 108 -16.32 6.88 9.37
CA CYS A 108 -15.81 7.87 10.32
C CYS A 108 -15.54 7.29 11.72
N ASP A 109 -16.13 6.14 12.07
CA ASP A 109 -15.74 5.40 13.27
C ASP A 109 -14.34 4.80 13.07
N ALA A 110 -13.39 5.29 13.85
CA ALA A 110 -12.00 4.91 13.74
C ALA A 110 -11.81 3.41 13.98
N LEU A 111 -11.28 2.71 12.98
CA LEU A 111 -10.66 1.42 13.21
C LEU A 111 -9.45 1.63 14.12
N PRO A 112 -9.13 0.68 15.03
CA PRO A 112 -7.86 0.69 15.74
C PRO A 112 -6.72 0.84 14.73
N VAL A 113 -5.83 1.80 14.97
CA VAL A 113 -4.64 2.02 14.16
C VAL A 113 -3.87 0.72 14.09
N TRP A 114 -3.51 0.31 12.87
CA TRP A 114 -2.63 -0.83 12.68
C TRP A 114 -1.30 -0.46 13.34
N PRO A 115 -0.88 -1.14 14.42
CA PRO A 115 0.38 -0.76 15.04
C PRO A 115 1.46 -0.94 13.99
N ASP A 116 2.19 0.14 13.71
CA ASP A 116 3.38 0.09 12.90
C ASP A 116 4.27 -1.03 13.46
N ASP A 117 4.86 -1.83 12.58
CA ASP A 117 5.68 -2.95 13.00
C ASP A 117 6.93 -2.37 13.70
N GLU A 118 6.84 -2.18 15.03
CA GLU A 118 7.87 -1.58 15.91
C GLU A 118 9.24 -2.28 15.81
N SER A 119 9.32 -3.38 15.05
CA SER A 119 10.53 -4.14 14.77
C SER A 119 11.38 -3.60 13.61
N ALA A 120 11.02 -2.47 12.98
CA ALA A 120 11.77 -1.91 11.85
C ALA A 120 13.26 -1.69 12.15
N ASP A 121 13.62 -1.40 13.41
CA ASP A 121 15.00 -1.17 13.82
C ASP A 121 15.85 -2.45 13.99
N GLU A 122 15.23 -3.63 14.03
CA GLU A 122 15.95 -4.92 14.13
C GLU A 122 16.23 -5.56 12.76
N ARG A 123 15.74 -4.98 11.66
CA ARG A 123 15.88 -5.52 10.31
C ARG A 123 17.27 -5.23 9.73
N GLU A 124 17.81 -6.19 8.98
CA GLU A 124 19.10 -6.03 8.32
C GLU A 124 18.99 -5.11 7.11
N GLU A 125 20.03 -4.31 6.88
CA GLU A 125 20.17 -3.53 5.65
C GLU A 125 20.68 -4.47 4.54
N THR A 126 19.74 -5.05 3.80
CA THR A 126 20.01 -6.03 2.73
C THR A 126 20.06 -5.41 1.33
N LEU A 127 19.99 -4.08 1.23
CA LEU A 127 20.01 -3.36 -0.04
C LEU A 127 21.42 -3.38 -0.66
N PRO A 128 21.60 -3.73 -1.94
CA PRO A 128 22.88 -3.65 -2.62
C PRO A 128 23.53 -2.27 -2.50
N GLU A 129 24.86 -2.22 -2.39
CA GLU A 129 25.61 -0.99 -2.13
C GLU A 129 25.31 0.10 -3.18
N GLU A 130 25.16 -0.31 -4.44
CA GLU A 130 24.87 0.56 -5.57
C GLU A 130 23.48 1.20 -5.48
N LEU A 131 22.55 0.60 -4.74
CA LEU A 131 21.18 1.06 -4.55
C LEU A 131 21.00 1.84 -3.24
N ARG A 132 21.99 1.89 -2.34
CA ARG A 132 21.89 2.59 -1.04
C ARG A 132 21.53 4.07 -1.13
N TYR A 133 21.78 4.71 -2.27
CA TYR A 133 21.36 6.09 -2.48
C TYR A 133 19.83 6.28 -2.46
N LEU A 134 19.07 5.20 -2.61
CA LEU A 134 17.60 5.20 -2.53
C LEU A 134 17.08 5.29 -1.10
N ILE A 135 17.90 4.99 -0.07
CA ILE A 135 17.44 4.95 1.33
C ILE A 135 16.93 6.31 1.78
N GLY A 136 17.70 7.39 1.55
CA GLY A 136 17.30 8.74 1.94
C GLY A 136 15.97 9.16 1.32
N PRO A 137 15.81 9.07 -0.01
CA PRO A 137 14.53 9.33 -0.67
C PRO A 137 13.40 8.39 -0.26
N ALA A 138 13.67 7.10 -0.01
CA ALA A 138 12.67 6.16 0.46
C ALA A 138 12.12 6.56 1.83
N LEU A 139 13.00 6.95 2.77
CA LEU A 139 12.57 7.50 4.06
C LEU A 139 11.84 8.84 3.90
N HIS A 140 12.29 9.71 3.00
CA HIS A 140 11.65 11.01 2.83
C HIS A 140 10.27 10.94 2.16
N PHE A 141 10.17 10.20 1.05
CA PHE A 141 8.95 10.11 0.24
C PHE A 141 8.15 8.83 0.54
N GLY A 142 8.79 7.68 0.62
CA GLY A 142 8.12 6.39 0.83
C GLY A 142 7.49 6.25 2.22
N GLU A 143 8.11 6.78 3.28
CA GLU A 143 7.53 6.79 4.63
C GLU A 143 6.41 7.83 4.75
N ARG A 144 6.63 9.03 4.19
CA ARG A 144 5.68 10.15 4.25
C ARG A 144 4.43 9.93 3.39
N TYR A 145 4.61 9.25 2.27
CA TYR A 145 3.58 8.94 1.29
C TYR A 145 3.42 7.42 1.16
N ASN A 146 3.19 6.75 2.29
CA ASN A 146 3.23 5.30 2.42
C ASN A 146 1.94 4.58 1.98
N CYS A 147 0.91 5.34 1.62
CA CYS A 147 -0.31 4.81 1.04
C CYS A 147 -0.82 5.69 -0.10
N GLU A 148 -1.68 5.10 -0.93
CA GLU A 148 -2.12 5.72 -2.18
C GLU A 148 -2.80 7.09 -1.96
N LEU A 149 -3.58 7.29 -0.88
CA LEU A 149 -4.17 8.61 -0.58
C LEU A 149 -3.11 9.66 -0.25
N GLN A 150 -2.08 9.30 0.51
CA GLN A 150 -0.98 10.21 0.80
C GLN A 150 -0.20 10.53 -0.47
N MET A 151 0.02 9.54 -1.35
CA MET A 151 0.63 9.79 -2.65
C MET A 151 -0.22 10.72 -3.52
N VAL A 152 -1.55 10.67 -3.44
CA VAL A 152 -2.42 11.67 -4.09
C VAL A 152 -2.18 13.07 -3.51
N ARG A 153 -2.07 13.18 -2.18
CA ARG A 153 -1.76 14.47 -1.53
C ARG A 153 -0.41 15.04 -1.92
N PHE A 154 0.57 14.20 -2.30
CA PHE A 154 1.83 14.70 -2.86
C PHE A 154 1.57 15.62 -4.05
N PHE A 155 0.67 15.28 -4.97
CA PHE A 155 0.36 16.15 -6.12
C PHE A 155 -0.33 17.46 -5.75
N GLU A 156 -0.98 17.51 -4.59
CA GLU A 156 -1.70 18.69 -4.10
C GLU A 156 -0.81 19.59 -3.22
N GLU A 157 0.14 18.99 -2.50
CA GLU A 157 0.88 19.63 -1.41
C GLU A 157 2.39 19.76 -1.67
N ALA A 158 2.95 19.01 -2.64
CA ALA A 158 4.39 19.01 -2.88
C ALA A 158 4.89 20.39 -3.34
N SER A 159 5.98 20.81 -2.70
CA SER A 159 6.73 21.98 -3.12
C SER A 159 7.40 21.75 -4.49
N PRO A 160 7.66 22.81 -5.27
CA PRO A 160 8.47 22.70 -6.49
C PRO A 160 9.81 22.00 -6.25
N GLU A 161 10.43 22.22 -5.09
CA GLU A 161 11.68 21.59 -4.71
C GLU A 161 11.55 20.08 -4.50
N GLU A 162 10.45 19.59 -3.89
CA GLU A 162 10.17 18.16 -3.75
C GLU A 162 9.93 17.49 -5.10
N CYS A 163 9.18 18.15 -5.99
CA CYS A 163 8.97 17.69 -7.36
C CYS A 163 10.29 17.58 -8.13
N ASP A 164 11.16 18.59 -8.04
CA ASP A 164 12.49 18.58 -8.67
C ASP A 164 13.39 17.49 -8.11
N GLN A 165 13.36 17.25 -6.79
CA GLN A 165 14.11 16.17 -6.15
C GLN A 165 13.67 14.79 -6.65
N LEU A 166 12.36 14.55 -6.72
CA LEU A 166 11.81 13.29 -7.19
C LEU A 166 12.13 13.06 -8.68
N ALA A 167 12.05 14.11 -9.51
CA ALA A 167 12.42 14.05 -10.93
C ALA A 167 13.91 13.77 -11.14
N GLN A 168 14.80 14.42 -10.37
CA GLN A 168 16.24 14.14 -10.43
C GLN A 168 16.58 12.71 -10.01
N LEU A 169 15.86 12.19 -9.02
CA LEU A 169 16.02 10.82 -8.57
C LEU A 169 15.57 9.82 -9.64
N ALA A 170 14.40 10.03 -10.25
CA ALA A 170 13.91 9.20 -11.34
C ALA A 170 14.86 9.19 -12.54
N GLU A 171 15.39 10.35 -12.92
CA GLU A 171 16.38 10.46 -14.00
C GLU A 171 17.68 9.72 -13.67
N ARG A 172 18.13 9.75 -12.41
CA ARG A 172 19.30 8.99 -11.96
C ARG A 172 19.06 7.48 -12.08
N ILE A 173 17.91 6.99 -11.62
CA ILE A 173 17.51 5.58 -11.72
C ILE A 173 17.50 5.13 -13.19
N ARG A 174 16.90 5.93 -14.06
CA ARG A 174 16.81 5.67 -15.51
C ARG A 174 18.19 5.62 -16.15
N ARG A 175 19.05 6.62 -15.92
CA ARG A 175 20.43 6.66 -16.47
C ARG A 175 21.27 5.47 -16.05
N ASN A 176 21.10 5.02 -14.80
CA ASN A 176 21.84 3.89 -14.27
C ASN A 176 21.22 2.54 -14.64
N GLN A 177 20.01 2.49 -15.22
CA GLN A 177 19.25 1.25 -15.40
C GLN A 177 19.09 0.50 -14.06
N ASP A 178 18.77 1.24 -13.00
CA ASP A 178 18.62 0.69 -11.65
C ASP A 178 17.24 0.01 -11.47
N TRP A 179 16.24 0.34 -12.30
CA TRP A 179 14.87 -0.19 -12.15
C TRP A 179 14.79 -1.72 -12.15
N PRO A 180 15.39 -2.46 -13.12
CA PRO A 180 15.38 -3.92 -13.08
C PRO A 180 16.04 -4.51 -11.82
N ARG A 181 17.06 -3.82 -11.29
CA ARG A 181 17.81 -4.25 -10.09
C ARG A 181 17.01 -4.02 -8.82
N VAL A 182 16.33 -2.88 -8.72
CA VAL A 182 15.38 -2.62 -7.64
C VAL A 182 14.24 -3.62 -7.67
N TRP A 183 13.65 -3.87 -8.84
CA TRP A 183 12.57 -4.84 -9.00
C TRP A 183 13.00 -6.26 -8.62
N GLN A 184 14.20 -6.67 -9.05
CA GLN A 184 14.78 -7.95 -8.64
C GLN A 184 14.96 -8.01 -7.13
N TRP A 185 15.54 -6.97 -6.52
CA TRP A 185 15.71 -6.91 -5.08
C TRP A 185 14.38 -6.95 -4.33
N LEU A 186 13.36 -6.19 -4.73
CA LEU A 186 12.04 -6.21 -4.10
C LEU A 186 11.39 -7.61 -4.14
N ARG A 187 11.68 -8.40 -5.19
CA ARG A 187 11.17 -9.78 -5.33
C ARG A 187 11.96 -10.80 -4.52
N GLU A 188 13.27 -10.62 -4.39
CA GLU A 188 14.18 -11.57 -3.73
C GLU A 188 14.32 -11.30 -2.23
N SER A 189 14.20 -10.03 -1.82
CA SER A 189 14.30 -9.63 -0.42
C SER A 189 13.00 -9.92 0.32
N ASP A 190 13.13 -10.49 1.51
CA ASP A 190 12.01 -10.64 2.43
C ASP A 190 11.72 -9.28 3.06
N TRP A 191 10.53 -8.74 2.81
CA TRP A 191 10.05 -7.50 3.40
C TRP A 191 10.08 -7.50 4.94
N LYS A 192 10.12 -8.68 5.57
CA LYS A 192 10.27 -8.83 7.01
C LYS A 192 11.68 -8.62 7.54
N THR A 193 12.68 -8.95 6.73
CA THR A 193 14.09 -8.89 7.15
C THR A 193 14.81 -7.69 6.56
N SER A 194 14.28 -7.11 5.48
CA SER A 194 14.82 -5.93 4.82
C SER A 194 14.23 -4.66 5.44
N ARG A 195 15.09 -3.81 6.01
CA ARG A 195 14.67 -2.59 6.70
C ARG A 195 13.88 -1.62 5.82
N TYR A 196 14.31 -1.42 4.58
CA TYR A 196 13.79 -0.37 3.70
C TYR A 196 12.89 -0.90 2.57
N HIS A 197 12.40 -2.14 2.69
CA HIS A 197 11.62 -2.79 1.62
C HIS A 197 10.35 -2.00 1.29
N SER A 198 9.56 -1.71 2.32
CA SER A 198 8.28 -1.02 2.17
C SER A 198 8.49 0.40 1.62
N GLU A 199 9.43 1.15 2.19
CA GLU A 199 9.70 2.54 1.83
C GLU A 199 10.21 2.64 0.39
N ILE A 200 11.03 1.69 -0.05
CA ILE A 200 11.48 1.62 -1.45
C ILE A 200 10.30 1.25 -2.36
N ASP A 201 9.49 0.24 -2.02
CA ASP A 201 8.29 -0.08 -2.81
C ASP A 201 7.36 1.14 -2.96
N GLN A 202 7.12 1.87 -1.87
CA GLN A 202 6.28 3.08 -1.89
C GLN A 202 6.91 4.24 -2.68
N LEU A 203 8.24 4.44 -2.58
CA LEU A 203 8.94 5.43 -3.40
C LEU A 203 8.72 5.18 -4.90
N PHE A 204 8.81 3.93 -5.34
CA PHE A 204 8.62 3.59 -6.75
C PHE A 204 7.16 3.68 -7.17
N ASN A 205 6.21 3.27 -6.32
CA ASN A 205 4.78 3.52 -6.55
C ASN A 205 4.49 5.03 -6.73
N LEU A 206 5.10 5.89 -5.91
CA LEU A 206 4.95 7.34 -6.06
C LEU A 206 5.54 7.85 -7.38
N MET A 207 6.70 7.34 -7.80
CA MET A 207 7.30 7.72 -9.09
C MET A 207 6.46 7.28 -10.29
N ASP A 208 5.87 6.08 -10.23
CA ASP A 208 4.98 5.56 -11.27
C ASP A 208 3.73 6.45 -11.43
N LEU A 209 3.15 6.92 -10.32
CA LEU A 209 2.05 7.88 -10.33
C LEU A 209 2.48 9.22 -10.95
N CYS A 210 3.74 9.62 -10.80
CA CYS A 210 4.28 10.84 -11.42
C CYS A 210 4.61 10.68 -12.92
N TYR A 211 4.35 9.52 -13.53
CA TYR A 211 4.67 9.22 -14.93
C TYR A 211 6.16 9.35 -15.28
N PHE A 212 7.05 9.05 -14.34
CA PHE A 212 8.46 8.94 -14.68
C PHE A 212 8.68 7.66 -15.49
N ASP A 213 9.10 7.81 -16.74
CA ASP A 213 9.33 6.69 -17.64
C ASP A 213 10.71 6.06 -17.35
N PHE A 214 10.72 4.77 -17.01
CA PHE A 214 11.93 4.01 -16.62
C PHE A 214 12.45 3.08 -17.73
N GLU A 215 11.92 3.19 -18.95
CA GLU A 215 12.36 2.44 -20.15
C GLU A 215 13.83 2.70 -20.55
#